data_AF-A0A4Y3TYV3-F1
#
_entry.id   AF-A0A4Y3TYV3-F1
#
_cell.length_a   1.000
_cell.length_b   1.000
_cell.length_c   1.000
_cell.angle_alpha   90.00
_cell.angle_beta   90.00
_cell.angle_gamma   90.00
#
_symmetry.space_group_name_H-M   'P 1'
#
loop_
_entity.id
_entity.type
_entity.pdbx_description
1 polymer ?
#
loop_
_entity_poly.entity_id
_entity_poly.type
_entity_poly.pdbx_seq_one_letter_code
_entity_poly.pdbx_strand_id
1 'polypeptide(L)'
;MKAYQAVSETAIGGREADAACFRLLLIELEKARDNADPVVRSAVLDKHQQMWGLIMRANISETGAPTPQEDRELFIRLADQAQRYGIKMLVDSSLSIEPLIEIARNVLEGLEATSVVESDMSYDVF
;
A
#
# COMPACT_ATOMS: atom_id res chain seq x y z
N MET A 1 -0.33 -11.59 -9.60
CA MET A 1 0.69 -10.65 -10.12
C MET A 1 0.22 -9.80 -11.30
N LYS A 2 -0.81 -10.17 -12.08
CA LYS A 2 -1.34 -9.33 -13.17
C LYS A 2 -2.05 -8.04 -12.72
N ALA A 3 -2.58 -8.02 -11.50
CA ALA A 3 -3.39 -6.90 -11.00
C ALA A 3 -2.58 -5.60 -10.83
N TYR A 4 -1.36 -5.65 -10.28
CA TYR A 4 -0.52 -4.46 -10.12
C TYR A 4 -0.13 -3.85 -11.47
N GLN A 5 0.34 -4.67 -12.41
CA GLN A 5 0.68 -4.21 -13.77
C GLN A 5 -0.52 -3.60 -14.47
N ALA A 6 -1.68 -4.27 -14.43
CA ALA A 6 -2.91 -3.75 -15.03
C ALA A 6 -3.37 -2.42 -14.40
N VAL A 7 -3.17 -2.24 -13.09
CA VAL A 7 -3.50 -1.00 -12.38
C VAL A 7 -2.50 0.12 -12.71
N SER A 8 -1.20 -0.17 -12.75
CA SER A 8 -0.18 0.81 -13.14
C SER A 8 -0.30 1.26 -14.59
N GLU A 9 -0.80 0.40 -15.48
CA GLU A 9 -1.02 0.71 -16.90
C GLU A 9 -2.28 1.55 -17.15
N THR A 10 -3.21 1.62 -16.17
CA THR A 10 -4.52 2.29 -16.32
C THR A 10 -4.70 3.53 -15.44
N ALA A 11 -3.88 3.69 -14.39
CA ALA A 11 -3.96 4.83 -13.48
C ALA A 11 -3.32 6.08 -14.09
N ILE A 12 -4.01 7.22 -13.94
CA ILE A 12 -3.62 8.55 -14.47
C ILE A 12 -2.37 9.12 -13.76
N GLY A 13 -1.87 8.47 -12.69
CA GLY A 13 -0.59 8.76 -12.05
C GLY A 13 -0.13 7.63 -11.11
N GLY A 14 1.18 7.58 -10.80
CA GLY A 14 1.77 6.57 -9.91
C GLY A 14 1.10 6.52 -8.52
N ARG A 15 0.59 7.66 -8.04
CA ARG A 15 -0.09 7.76 -6.75
C ARG A 15 -1.46 7.08 -6.72
N GLU A 16 -2.26 7.22 -7.78
CA GLU A 16 -3.55 6.51 -7.89
C GLU A 16 -3.33 5.01 -8.10
N ALA A 17 -2.27 4.61 -8.80
CA ALA A 17 -1.87 3.22 -8.90
C ALA A 17 -1.54 2.62 -7.53
N ASP A 18 -0.75 3.35 -6.71
CA ASP A 18 -0.43 2.96 -5.35
C ASP A 18 -1.69 2.87 -4.47
N ALA A 19 -2.59 3.86 -4.54
CA ALA A 19 -3.84 3.88 -3.79
C ALA A 19 -4.73 2.67 -4.15
N ALA A 20 -4.91 2.39 -5.44
CA ALA A 20 -5.65 1.22 -5.89
C ALA A 20 -5.03 -0.11 -5.41
N CYS A 21 -3.71 -0.19 -5.32
CA CYS A 21 -3.03 -1.35 -4.75
C CYS A 21 -3.33 -1.50 -3.25
N PHE A 22 -3.27 -0.42 -2.48
CA PHE A 22 -3.61 -0.45 -1.05
C PHE A 22 -5.09 -0.79 -0.81
N ARG A 23 -6.03 -0.32 -1.65
CA ARG A 23 -7.44 -0.75 -1.59
C ARG A 23 -7.58 -2.27 -1.77
N LEU A 24 -6.88 -2.85 -2.76
CA LEU A 24 -6.87 -4.30 -2.98
C LEU A 24 -6.21 -5.06 -1.82
N LEU A 25 -5.13 -4.52 -1.24
CA LEU A 25 -4.46 -5.12 -0.09
C LEU A 25 -5.37 -5.18 1.13
N LEU A 26 -6.09 -4.10 1.42
CA LEU A 26 -7.02 -4.03 2.55
C LEU A 26 -8.12 -5.07 2.45
N ILE A 27 -8.72 -5.23 1.27
CA ILE A 27 -9.73 -6.27 1.03
C ILE A 27 -9.18 -7.66 1.37
N GLU A 28 -7.94 -7.96 0.97
CA GLU A 28 -7.33 -9.27 1.25
C GLU A 28 -6.97 -9.45 2.74
N LEU A 29 -6.47 -8.39 3.40
CA LEU A 29 -6.17 -8.41 4.84
C LEU A 29 -7.44 -8.58 5.68
N GLU A 30 -8.53 -7.90 5.33
CA GLU A 30 -9.82 -8.03 6.00
C GLU A 30 -10.40 -9.45 5.84
N LYS A 31 -10.30 -10.03 4.63
CA LYS A 31 -10.66 -11.45 4.44
C LYS A 31 -9.83 -12.40 5.32
N ALA A 32 -8.54 -12.13 5.48
CA ALA A 32 -7.66 -12.94 6.34
C ALA A 32 -7.89 -12.70 7.85
N ARG A 33 -8.46 -11.56 8.23
CA ARG A 33 -8.92 -11.30 9.60
C ARG A 33 -10.12 -12.17 9.94
N ASP A 34 -11.07 -12.24 9.02
CA ASP A 34 -12.36 -12.91 9.23
C ASP A 34 -12.29 -14.43 8.96
N ASN A 35 -11.14 -14.93 8.48
CA ASN A 35 -10.90 -16.33 8.15
C ASN A 35 -9.85 -16.97 9.08
N ALA A 36 -10.22 -18.06 9.73
CA ALA A 36 -9.34 -18.82 10.64
C ALA A 36 -8.38 -19.79 9.91
N ASP A 37 -8.52 -19.96 8.59
CA ASP A 37 -7.68 -20.85 7.79
C ASP A 37 -6.22 -20.33 7.72
N PRO A 38 -5.25 -21.05 8.30
CA PRO A 38 -3.84 -20.66 8.27
C PRO A 38 -3.26 -20.55 6.86
N VAL A 39 -3.77 -21.33 5.90
CA VAL A 39 -3.31 -21.31 4.50
C VAL A 39 -3.73 -20.01 3.82
N VAL A 40 -4.98 -19.60 4.01
CA VAL A 40 -5.49 -18.31 3.49
C VAL A 40 -4.73 -17.16 4.13
N ARG A 41 -4.51 -17.21 5.45
CA ARG A 41 -3.75 -16.21 6.19
C ARG A 41 -2.32 -16.08 5.67
N SER A 42 -1.61 -17.20 5.50
CA SER A 42 -0.24 -17.21 4.95
C SER A 42 -0.19 -16.66 3.53
N ALA A 43 -1.11 -17.05 2.66
CA ALA A 43 -1.15 -16.57 1.27
C ALA A 43 -1.40 -15.06 1.19
N VAL A 44 -2.21 -14.51 2.09
CA VAL A 44 -2.45 -13.06 2.19
C VAL A 44 -1.22 -12.33 2.73
N LEU A 45 -0.54 -12.88 3.73
CA LEU A 45 0.72 -12.32 4.24
C LEU A 45 1.81 -12.31 3.15
N ASP A 46 1.93 -13.36 2.34
CA ASP A 46 2.88 -13.39 1.21
C ASP A 46 2.56 -12.31 0.17
N LYS A 47 1.28 -12.16 -0.20
CA LYS A 47 0.84 -11.08 -1.10
C LYS A 47 1.15 -9.71 -0.51
N HIS A 48 0.93 -9.52 0.79
CA HIS A 48 1.26 -8.29 1.51
C HIS A 48 2.75 -7.97 1.37
N GLN A 49 3.64 -8.93 1.64
CA GLN A 49 5.09 -8.73 1.50
C GLN A 49 5.50 -8.34 0.07
N GLN A 50 4.94 -9.04 -0.93
CA GLN A 50 5.23 -8.78 -2.34
C GLN A 50 4.77 -7.39 -2.77
N MET A 51 3.59 -6.96 -2.31
CA MET A 51 3.02 -5.66 -2.68
C MET A 51 3.82 -4.51 -2.11
N TRP A 52 4.21 -4.56 -0.84
CA TRP A 52 5.13 -3.59 -0.24
C TRP A 52 6.46 -3.51 -0.98
N GLY A 53 7.00 -4.66 -1.42
CA GLY A 53 8.23 -4.69 -2.22
C GLY A 53 8.08 -4.02 -3.59
N LEU A 54 6.91 -4.13 -4.23
CA LEU A 54 6.63 -3.46 -5.50
C LEU A 54 6.47 -1.95 -5.34
N ILE A 55 5.65 -1.52 -4.38
CA ILE A 55 5.38 -0.12 -4.11
C ILE A 55 6.67 0.62 -3.70
N MET A 56 7.51 0.01 -2.86
CA MET A 56 8.82 0.59 -2.54
C MET A 56 9.70 0.75 -3.77
N ARG A 57 9.78 -0.27 -4.65
CA ARG A 57 10.58 -0.15 -5.88
C ARG A 57 10.06 0.94 -6.82
N ALA A 58 8.74 1.09 -6.93
CA ALA A 58 8.12 2.15 -7.73
C ALA A 58 8.43 3.54 -7.16
N ASN A 59 8.40 3.69 -5.83
CA ASN A 59 8.65 4.97 -5.14
C ASN A 59 10.16 5.32 -5.02
N ILE A 60 11.06 4.36 -5.22
CA ILE A 60 12.52 4.58 -5.26
C ILE A 60 12.98 4.96 -6.69
N SER A 61 12.29 4.52 -7.73
CA SER A 61 12.66 4.80 -9.13
C SER A 61 12.32 6.24 -9.52
N GLU A 62 13.34 7.02 -9.92
CA GLU A 62 13.28 8.45 -10.28
C GLU A 62 12.50 8.77 -11.58
N THR A 63 11.27 8.30 -11.73
CA THR A 63 10.45 8.61 -12.92
C THR A 63 9.11 9.19 -12.51
N GLY A 64 9.11 10.46 -12.11
CA GLY A 64 7.93 11.24 -11.73
C GLY A 64 8.29 12.43 -10.85
N ALA A 65 7.37 13.38 -10.68
CA ALA A 65 7.55 14.57 -9.84
C ALA A 65 8.13 14.17 -8.47
N PRO A 66 9.11 14.91 -7.92
CA PRO A 66 9.82 14.49 -6.72
C PRO A 66 8.86 14.44 -5.54
N THR A 67 8.45 13.24 -5.12
CA THR A 67 7.87 13.01 -3.80
C THR A 67 8.81 13.65 -2.78
N PRO A 68 8.33 14.54 -1.90
CA PRO A 68 9.16 15.17 -0.89
C PRO A 68 9.96 14.12 -0.11
N GLN A 69 11.20 14.44 0.24
CA GLN A 69 12.08 13.49 0.93
C GLN A 69 11.44 12.97 2.23
N GLU A 70 10.75 13.84 2.97
CA GLU A 70 10.05 13.49 4.21
C GLU A 70 8.96 12.43 3.99
N ASP A 71 8.18 12.57 2.92
CA ASP A 71 7.15 11.59 2.53
C ASP A 71 7.80 10.26 2.15
N ARG A 72 8.90 10.30 1.37
CA ARG A 72 9.65 9.08 0.99
C ARG A 72 10.19 8.36 2.22
N GLU A 73 10.76 9.08 3.18
CA GLU A 73 11.25 8.51 4.44
C GLU A 73 10.12 7.91 5.28
N LEU A 74 8.97 8.59 5.35
CA LEU A 74 7.79 8.07 6.02
C LEU A 74 7.29 6.77 5.38
N PHE A 75 7.18 6.74 4.05
CA PHE A 75 6.80 5.53 3.29
C PHE A 75 7.75 4.36 3.56
N ILE A 76 9.06 4.61 3.55
CA ILE A 76 10.06 3.57 3.84
C ILE A 76 9.91 3.03 5.27
N ARG A 77 9.71 3.91 6.25
CA ARG A 77 9.50 3.49 7.65
C ARG A 77 8.24 2.64 7.82
N LEU A 78 7.13 3.04 7.20
CA LEU A 78 5.87 2.29 7.25
C LEU A 78 6.00 0.93 6.55
N ALA A 79 6.69 0.89 5.41
CA ALA A 79 6.97 -0.36 4.72
C ALA A 79 7.83 -1.31 5.56
N ASP A 80 8.93 -0.83 6.16
CA ASP A 80 9.79 -1.64 7.04
C ASP A 80 9.00 -2.17 8.25
N GLN A 81 8.17 -1.34 8.87
CA GLN A 81 7.31 -1.75 9.98
C GLN A 81 6.32 -2.84 9.55
N ALA A 82 5.60 -2.64 8.44
CA ALA A 82 4.63 -3.60 7.93
C ALA A 82 5.29 -4.93 7.54
N GLN A 83 6.43 -4.88 6.85
CA GLN A 83 7.15 -6.07 6.40
C GLN A 83 7.67 -6.88 7.60
N ARG A 84 8.32 -6.24 8.57
CA ARG A 84 8.81 -6.90 9.79
C ARG A 84 7.69 -7.53 10.59
N TYR A 85 6.57 -6.83 10.76
CA TYR A 85 5.43 -7.38 11.47
C TYR A 85 4.81 -8.56 10.72
N GLY A 86 4.64 -8.46 9.39
CA GLY A 86 4.14 -9.58 8.58
C GLY A 86 5.05 -10.81 8.62
N ILE A 87 6.39 -10.64 8.66
CA ILE A 87 7.32 -11.77 8.86
C ILE A 87 7.12 -12.41 10.23
N LYS A 88 6.95 -11.61 11.29
CA LYS A 88 6.65 -12.16 12.63
C LYS A 88 5.36 -12.96 12.62
N MET A 89 4.32 -12.50 11.93
CA MET A 89 3.04 -13.20 11.81
C MET A 89 3.14 -14.53 11.03
N LEU A 90 4.07 -14.64 10.08
CA LEU A 90 4.33 -15.92 9.39
C LEU A 90 4.92 -16.97 10.34
N VAL A 91 5.67 -16.53 11.36
CA VAL A 91 6.28 -17.40 12.37
C VAL A 91 5.33 -17.66 13.54
N ASP A 92 4.54 -16.66 13.92
CA ASP A 92 3.59 -16.71 15.03
C ASP A 92 2.18 -16.31 14.56
N SER A 93 1.36 -17.33 14.30
CA SER A 93 -0.01 -17.17 13.82
C SER A 93 -0.98 -16.62 14.87
N SER A 94 -0.57 -16.55 16.15
CA SER A 94 -1.39 -15.96 17.23
C SER A 94 -1.41 -14.43 17.19
N LEU A 95 -0.46 -13.82 16.49
CA LEU A 95 -0.40 -12.37 16.31
C LEU A 95 -1.59 -11.88 15.49
N SER A 96 -2.18 -10.76 15.93
CA SER A 96 -3.31 -10.12 15.23
C SER A 96 -2.89 -9.56 13.88
N ILE A 97 -3.79 -9.59 12.89
CA ILE A 97 -3.56 -8.96 11.57
C ILE A 97 -3.87 -7.47 11.57
N GLU A 98 -4.54 -6.97 12.62
CA GLU A 98 -5.03 -5.58 12.72
C GLU A 98 -3.93 -4.54 12.49
N PRO A 99 -2.69 -4.68 13.03
CA PRO A 99 -1.63 -3.71 12.77
C PRO A 99 -1.26 -3.56 11.29
N LEU A 100 -1.40 -4.62 10.48
CA LEU A 100 -1.18 -4.54 9.03
C LEU A 100 -2.31 -3.79 8.32
N ILE A 101 -3.55 -3.97 8.79
CA ILE A 101 -4.73 -3.26 8.29
C ILE A 101 -4.59 -1.76 8.61
N GLU A 102 -4.22 -1.41 9.85
CA GLU A 102 -4.04 -0.01 10.27
C GLU A 102 -2.96 0.69 9.44
N ILE A 103 -1.79 0.05 9.24
CA ILE A 103 -0.72 0.64 8.41
C ILE A 103 -1.21 0.84 6.97
N ALA A 104 -1.86 -0.16 6.37
CA ALA A 104 -2.37 -0.06 5.01
C ALA A 104 -3.47 1.02 4.85
N ARG A 105 -4.34 1.20 5.86
CA ARG A 105 -5.35 2.27 5.88
C ARG A 105 -4.72 3.65 5.98
N ASN A 106 -3.81 3.85 6.93
CA ASN A 106 -3.13 5.15 7.11
C ASN A 106 -2.39 5.58 5.83
N VAL A 107 -1.79 4.63 5.12
CA VAL A 107 -1.09 4.90 3.86
C VAL A 107 -2.08 5.24 2.75
N LEU A 108 -3.18 4.48 2.62
CA LEU A 108 -4.23 4.79 1.67
C LEU A 108 -4.83 6.18 1.90
N GLU A 109 -5.15 6.51 3.15
CA GLU A 109 -5.65 7.83 3.54
C GLU A 109 -4.66 8.94 3.16
N GLY A 110 -3.36 8.75 3.39
CA GLY A 110 -2.34 9.72 2.97
C GLY A 110 -2.23 9.89 1.44
N LEU A 111 -2.35 8.79 0.69
CA LEU A 111 -2.36 8.81 -0.77
C LEU A 111 -3.59 9.54 -1.33
N GLU A 112 -4.77 9.30 -0.73
CA GLU A 112 -6.05 9.89 -1.15
C GLU A 112 -6.24 11.33 -0.67
N ALA A 113 -5.77 11.70 0.53
CA ALA A 113 -5.87 13.07 1.03
C ALA A 113 -5.07 14.06 0.17
N THR A 114 -3.97 13.58 -0.44
CA THR A 114 -3.13 14.44 -1.29
C THR A 114 -3.67 14.56 -2.72
N SER A 115 -4.46 13.60 -3.21
CA SER A 115 -5.03 13.67 -4.56
C SER A 115 -6.15 14.70 -4.70
N VAL A 116 -6.83 15.06 -3.59
CA VAL A 116 -7.86 16.10 -3.56
C VAL A 116 -7.28 17.50 -3.81
N VAL A 117 -6.04 17.75 -3.40
CA VAL A 117 -5.41 19.08 -3.51
C VAL A 117 -4.97 19.40 -4.94
N GLU A 118 -4.60 18.39 -5.74
CA GLU A 118 -4.18 18.59 -7.13
C GLU A 118 -5.35 18.89 -8.10
N SER A 119 -6.58 18.47 -7.78
CA SER A 119 -7.75 18.75 -8.63
C SER A 119 -8.30 20.17 -8.51
N ASP A 120 -8.09 20.82 -7.35
CA ASP A 120 -8.75 22.09 -7.01
C ASP A 120 -7.99 23.34 -7.50
N MET A 121 -6.82 23.16 -8.12
CA MET A 121 -5.96 24.24 -8.62
C MET A 121 -6.11 24.50 -10.14
N SER A 122 -7.16 23.97 -10.78
CA SER A 122 -7.36 24.06 -12.24
C SER A 122 -8.39 25.08 -12.71
N TYR A 123 -8.94 25.92 -11.83
CA TYR A 123 -9.83 27.02 -12.22
C TYR A 123 -9.53 28.29 -11.44
N ASP A 124 -8.72 29.18 -12.03
CA ASP A 124 -9.01 30.62 -12.09
C ASP A 124 -7.89 31.32 -12.87
N VAL A 125 -8.06 31.35 -14.19
CA VAL A 125 -7.51 32.40 -15.04
C VAL A 125 -8.65 32.89 -15.92
N PHE A 126 -9.37 33.90 -15.45
CA PHE A 126 -10.20 34.78 -16.27
C PHE A 126 -9.43 36.06 -16.58
#